data_AF-A0A553NK93-F1
#
_entry.id   AF-A0A553NK93-F1
#
_cell.length_a   1.000
_cell.length_b   1.000
_cell.length_c   1.000
_cell.angle_alpha   90.00
_cell.angle_beta   90.00
_cell.angle_gamma   90.00
#
_symmetry.space_group_name_H-M   'P 1'
#
loop_
_entity.id
_entity.type
_entity.pdbx_description
1 polymer ?
#
loop_
_entity_poly.entity_id
_entity_poly.type
_entity_poly.pdbx_seq_one_letter_code
_entity_poly.pdbx_strand_id
1 'polypeptide(L)'
;MIYTEYFETRLVLRILSLMASYTSRLHQRLEQLAELTRRCFCSSAAGKVSMAEGIQLDYRQETDVTCSRQDSRGRFVNPWSTWHFPSYSTVARLFLTEKNNRNVPSAKELLDHELPVIEPYFVQRPDICGQTGTSVRATWLGHASVLVEIEGLLILTDPIFSQRASPLSFVGPKRYRDSPCTPEQIPRLDAVVISHTHYDHLDVRSVAALNARFGSSLHWFVPLGLEDWMKKTGCDNVTELDWWTGSRIPGHDVTFFCTPAQHWCKRTAMDENKALWCSWSIIGPNSRFFFAGDTGYCSEFKAIGKHFGPFDLAAIPIGAYLPRGIMKSQHVDPEEAVQIHIDIQAKASLAIHWGTFPLSYEHYLEPPARMRDAMVNHGLNPDHFFTLHHGESRMLDHKKTPFSS
;
A
#
# COMPACT_ATOMS: atom_id res chain seq x y z
N MET A 1 58.52 6.64 65.43
CA MET A 1 57.25 7.08 64.82
C MET A 1 57.47 7.58 63.38
N ILE A 2 58.23 6.84 62.55
CA ILE A 2 58.57 7.24 61.15
C ILE A 2 58.44 6.03 60.20
N TYR A 3 57.65 5.01 60.56
CA TYR A 3 57.48 3.80 59.74
C TYR A 3 56.04 3.57 59.25
N THR A 4 55.08 4.40 59.66
CA THR A 4 53.66 4.27 59.26
C THR A 4 53.27 5.17 58.09
N GLU A 5 53.87 6.36 57.94
CA GLU A 5 53.56 7.30 56.83
C GLU A 5 54.11 6.86 55.46
N TYR A 6 55.19 6.07 55.45
CA TYR A 6 55.83 5.63 54.19
C TYR A 6 55.05 4.50 53.49
N PHE A 7 54.24 3.75 54.22
CA PHE A 7 53.46 2.62 53.69
C PHE A 7 52.12 3.08 53.08
N GLU A 8 51.45 4.03 53.72
CA GLU A 8 50.22 4.68 53.25
C GLU A 8 50.44 5.36 51.88
N THR A 9 51.53 6.12 51.73
CA THR A 9 51.82 6.87 50.50
C THR A 9 52.07 5.96 49.28
N ARG A 10 52.74 4.81 49.47
CA ARG A 10 52.97 3.85 48.38
C ARG A 10 51.71 3.08 47.98
N LEU A 11 50.80 2.84 48.92
CA LEU A 11 49.53 2.18 48.64
C LEU A 11 48.58 3.10 47.85
N VAL A 12 48.50 4.37 48.23
CA VAL A 12 47.71 5.39 47.51
C VAL A 12 48.23 5.60 46.08
N LEU A 13 49.55 5.67 45.88
CA LEU A 13 50.13 5.79 44.53
C LEU A 13 49.88 4.55 43.65
N ARG A 14 49.85 3.34 44.24
CA ARG A 14 49.47 2.11 43.52
C ARG A 14 48.00 2.08 43.13
N ILE A 15 47.10 2.54 44.01
CA ILE A 15 45.66 2.62 43.72
C ILE A 15 45.39 3.65 42.61
N LEU A 16 46.03 4.82 42.66
CA LEU A 16 45.91 5.84 41.60
C LEU A 16 46.44 5.35 40.25
N SER A 17 47.56 4.60 40.25
CA SER A 17 48.11 3.96 39.04
C SER A 17 47.17 2.89 38.47
N LEU A 18 46.54 2.07 39.32
CA LEU A 18 45.55 1.08 38.91
C LEU A 18 44.27 1.74 38.35
N MET A 19 43.78 2.81 38.99
CA MET A 19 42.62 3.56 38.49
C MET A 19 42.92 4.23 37.13
N ALA A 20 44.10 4.81 36.95
CA ALA A 20 44.52 5.37 35.66
C ALA A 20 44.65 4.31 34.55
N SER A 21 45.14 3.11 34.90
CA SER A 21 45.20 1.98 33.97
C SER A 21 43.80 1.44 33.62
N TYR A 22 42.86 1.51 34.56
CA TYR A 22 41.48 1.09 34.35
C TYR A 22 40.71 2.09 33.47
N THR A 23 40.86 3.40 33.71
CA THR A 23 40.24 4.45 32.88
C THR A 23 40.80 4.45 31.46
N SER A 24 42.12 4.23 31.29
CA SER A 24 42.74 4.07 29.97
C SER A 24 42.18 2.87 29.20
N ARG A 25 42.00 1.72 29.86
CA ARG A 25 41.39 0.52 29.25
C ARG A 25 39.91 0.70 28.92
N LEU A 26 39.18 1.46 29.73
CA LEU A 26 37.79 1.80 29.45
C LEU A 26 37.66 2.73 28.25
N HIS A 27 38.58 3.71 28.12
CA HIS A 27 38.65 4.61 26.97
C HIS A 27 38.97 3.86 25.67
N GLN A 28 39.95 2.94 25.69
CA GLN A 28 40.26 2.07 24.54
C GLN A 28 39.08 1.19 24.11
N ARG A 29 38.28 0.68 25.07
CA ARG A 29 37.07 -0.10 24.76
C ARG A 29 35.95 0.76 24.17
N LEU A 30 35.80 2.00 24.63
CA LEU A 30 34.86 2.97 24.07
C LEU A 30 35.28 3.41 22.65
N GLU A 31 36.57 3.58 22.40
CA GLU A 31 37.10 3.84 21.05
C GLU A 31 36.90 2.64 20.11
N GLN A 32 37.13 1.41 20.58
CA GLN A 32 36.84 0.20 19.79
C GLN A 32 35.33 0.05 19.48
N LEU A 33 34.45 0.38 20.43
CA LEU A 33 33.00 0.41 20.20
C LEU A 33 32.61 1.53 19.23
N ALA A 34 33.22 2.72 19.34
CA ALA A 34 33.01 3.82 18.42
C ALA A 34 33.51 3.49 17.00
N GLU A 35 34.60 2.73 16.88
CA GLU A 35 35.15 2.28 15.60
C GLU A 35 34.35 1.13 14.98
N LEU A 36 33.80 0.21 15.77
CA LEU A 36 32.81 -0.77 15.32
C LEU A 36 31.52 -0.08 14.83
N THR A 37 31.09 0.97 15.53
CA THR A 37 29.92 1.78 15.12
C THR A 37 30.21 2.58 13.84
N ARG A 38 31.44 3.10 13.67
CA ARG A 38 31.90 3.75 12.42
C ARG A 38 32.06 2.76 11.27
N ARG A 39 32.46 1.51 11.52
CA ARG A 39 32.54 0.45 10.48
C ARG A 39 31.16 -0.04 10.06
N CYS A 40 30.15 -0.02 10.93
CA CYS A 40 28.74 -0.18 10.52
C CYS A 40 28.19 1.02 9.75
N PHE A 41 28.81 2.21 9.86
CA PHE A 41 28.40 3.44 9.17
C PHE A 41 29.26 3.81 7.93
N CYS A 42 30.27 3.00 7.58
CA CYS A 42 31.09 3.19 6.39
C CYS A 42 31.21 1.88 5.60
N SER A 43 30.11 1.52 4.93
CA SER A 43 30.14 0.73 3.69
C SER A 43 29.28 1.44 2.65
N SER A 44 29.55 2.73 2.42
CA SER A 44 29.16 3.47 1.23
C SER A 44 30.39 3.67 0.36
N ALA A 45 30.83 2.60 -0.30
CA ALA A 45 31.75 2.71 -1.41
C ALA A 45 30.92 2.80 -2.69
N ALA A 46 30.96 3.99 -3.31
CA ALA A 46 30.49 4.23 -4.66
C ALA A 46 31.22 3.28 -5.63
N GLY A 47 30.58 2.16 -5.96
CA GLY A 47 30.95 1.31 -7.07
C GLY A 47 30.16 1.71 -8.30
N LYS A 48 30.82 2.18 -9.36
CA LYS A 48 30.26 2.16 -10.70
C LYS A 48 30.04 0.69 -11.07
N VAL A 49 28.81 0.20 -10.91
CA VAL A 49 28.39 -1.09 -11.45
C VAL A 49 27.90 -0.87 -12.88
N SER A 50 28.35 -1.75 -13.77
CA SER A 50 28.18 -1.67 -15.22
C SER A 50 26.72 -1.86 -15.64
N MET A 51 26.33 -1.15 -16.71
CA MET A 51 25.01 -1.19 -17.36
C MET A 51 24.44 -2.60 -17.56
N ALA A 52 23.46 -2.95 -16.72
CA ALA A 52 22.26 -3.74 -17.07
C ALA A 52 21.35 -3.86 -15.82
N GLU A 53 20.98 -2.76 -15.14
CA GLU A 53 20.25 -2.84 -13.87
C GLU A 53 19.16 -1.76 -13.79
N GLY A 54 17.93 -2.17 -13.45
CA GLY A 54 16.80 -1.28 -13.20
C GLY A 54 17.15 -0.27 -12.13
N ILE A 55 16.82 1.00 -12.36
CA ILE A 55 17.14 2.09 -11.44
C ILE A 55 16.29 1.90 -10.18
N GLN A 56 16.89 1.34 -9.13
CA GLN A 56 16.29 1.35 -7.80
C GLN A 56 16.52 2.73 -7.18
N LEU A 57 15.45 3.47 -6.96
CA LEU A 57 15.48 4.76 -6.27
C LEU A 57 15.18 4.53 -4.79
N ASP A 58 15.89 5.22 -3.90
CA ASP A 58 15.74 5.06 -2.45
C ASP A 58 15.67 6.43 -1.78
N TYR A 59 14.47 6.81 -1.33
CA TYR A 59 14.20 8.08 -0.65
C TYR A 59 14.30 7.96 0.88
N ARG A 60 14.65 6.78 1.43
CA ARG A 60 14.77 6.56 2.90
C ARG A 60 15.90 7.35 3.55
N GLN A 61 16.77 7.98 2.75
CA GLN A 61 17.86 8.83 3.24
C GLN A 61 17.41 10.27 3.51
N GLU A 62 16.18 10.64 3.11
CA GLU A 62 15.62 11.96 3.39
C GLU A 62 15.12 12.03 4.85
N THR A 63 15.30 13.18 5.50
CA THR A 63 15.12 13.33 6.95
C THR A 63 13.65 13.40 7.41
N ASP A 64 12.70 13.36 6.48
CA ASP A 64 11.28 13.61 6.74
C ASP A 64 10.34 12.46 6.34
N VAL A 65 10.87 11.28 6.00
CA VAL A 65 10.06 10.10 5.65
C VAL A 65 10.09 9.02 6.74
N THR A 66 8.95 8.35 6.96
CA THR A 66 8.86 7.24 7.91
C THR A 66 9.31 5.93 7.26
N CYS A 67 10.44 5.37 7.71
CA CYS A 67 10.92 4.06 7.26
C CYS A 67 10.11 2.90 7.86
N SER A 68 9.96 1.81 7.09
CA SER A 68 9.42 0.55 7.62
C SER A 68 10.33 -0.01 8.71
N ARG A 69 9.75 -0.75 9.66
CA ARG A 69 10.49 -1.38 10.76
C ARG A 69 9.95 -2.76 11.04
N GLN A 70 10.81 -3.65 11.51
CA GLN A 70 10.45 -4.97 12.00
C GLN A 70 10.74 -5.10 13.50
N ASP A 71 9.95 -5.91 14.20
CA ASP A 71 10.20 -6.30 15.58
C ASP A 71 11.32 -7.38 15.68
N SER A 72 11.66 -7.79 16.90
CA SER A 72 12.68 -8.82 17.15
C SER A 72 12.33 -10.22 16.59
N ARG A 73 11.10 -10.42 16.11
CA ARG A 73 10.62 -11.65 15.48
C ARG A 73 10.54 -11.53 13.96
N GLY A 74 11.04 -10.43 13.38
CA GLY A 74 11.01 -10.16 11.94
C GLY A 74 9.62 -9.80 11.41
N ARG A 75 8.71 -9.30 12.26
CA ARG A 75 7.37 -8.85 11.85
C ARG A 75 7.33 -7.35 11.68
N PHE A 76 6.76 -6.88 10.58
CA PHE A 76 6.58 -5.45 10.35
C PHE A 76 5.66 -4.82 11.40
N VAL A 77 5.99 -3.60 11.81
CA VAL A 77 5.26 -2.85 12.83
C VAL A 77 4.77 -1.51 12.27
N ASN A 78 3.54 -1.14 12.65
CA ASN A 78 3.03 0.20 12.37
C ASN A 78 3.76 1.23 13.23
N PRO A 79 4.37 2.28 12.64
CA PRO A 79 5.10 3.30 13.38
C PRO A 79 4.21 4.40 13.95
N TRP A 80 2.97 4.54 13.49
CA TRP A 80 2.11 5.68 13.82
C TRP A 80 1.31 5.46 15.11
N SER A 81 1.13 6.53 15.88
CA SER A 81 0.33 6.52 17.13
C SER A 81 -1.17 6.28 16.90
N THR A 82 -1.64 6.51 15.67
CA THR A 82 -2.99 6.19 15.22
C THR A 82 -3.24 4.68 15.07
N TRP A 83 -2.18 3.86 15.09
CA TRP A 83 -2.33 2.41 15.05
C TRP A 83 -2.67 1.83 16.43
N HIS A 84 -3.89 1.31 16.54
CA HIS A 84 -4.30 0.51 17.69
C HIS A 84 -5.18 -0.66 17.24
N PHE A 85 -4.69 -1.89 17.39
CA PHE A 85 -5.49 -3.07 17.10
C PHE A 85 -6.09 -3.63 18.41
N PRO A 86 -7.43 -3.71 18.54
CA PRO A 86 -8.04 -4.27 19.75
C PRO A 86 -7.63 -5.73 19.97
N SER A 87 -7.67 -6.21 21.22
CA SER A 87 -7.44 -7.64 21.47
C SER A 87 -8.43 -8.50 20.70
N TYR A 88 -8.04 -9.71 20.30
CA TYR A 88 -8.93 -10.65 19.60
C TYR A 88 -10.24 -10.91 20.36
N SER A 89 -10.20 -10.94 21.69
CA SER A 89 -11.40 -11.05 22.54
C SER A 89 -12.31 -9.83 22.43
N THR A 90 -11.73 -8.63 22.33
CA THR A 90 -12.46 -7.37 22.14
C THR A 90 -13.08 -7.33 20.75
N VAL A 91 -12.33 -7.75 19.71
CA VAL A 91 -12.81 -7.87 18.34
C VAL A 91 -14.00 -8.82 18.26
N ALA A 92 -13.86 -10.03 18.83
CA ALA A 92 -14.94 -11.03 18.86
C ALA A 92 -16.18 -10.50 19.59
N ARG A 93 -16.01 -9.87 20.76
CA ARG A 93 -17.13 -9.26 21.51
C ARG A 93 -17.82 -8.19 20.70
N LEU A 94 -17.06 -7.26 20.11
CA LEU A 94 -17.63 -6.16 19.33
C LEU A 94 -18.40 -6.70 18.12
N PHE A 95 -17.86 -7.65 17.35
CA PHE A 95 -18.63 -8.25 16.25
C PHE A 95 -19.89 -8.99 16.69
N LEU A 96 -19.91 -9.58 17.90
CA LEU A 96 -21.12 -10.21 18.44
C LEU A 96 -22.18 -9.20 18.92
N THR A 97 -21.76 -8.02 19.38
CA THR A 97 -22.66 -7.00 19.93
C THR A 97 -23.07 -5.93 18.92
N GLU A 98 -22.25 -5.70 17.90
CA GLU A 98 -22.46 -4.67 16.89
C GLU A 98 -23.57 -5.07 15.95
N LYS A 99 -24.44 -4.10 15.63
CA LYS A 99 -25.54 -4.34 14.71
C LYS A 99 -24.99 -4.41 13.29
N ASN A 100 -25.20 -5.54 12.63
CA ASN A 100 -24.92 -5.66 11.20
C ASN A 100 -25.95 -4.84 10.40
N ASN A 101 -25.51 -3.71 9.83
CA ASN A 101 -26.34 -2.83 9.01
C ASN A 101 -25.99 -2.93 7.50
N ARG A 102 -25.32 -4.01 7.07
CA ARG A 102 -24.90 -4.22 5.68
C ARG A 102 -26.03 -4.04 4.67
N ASN A 103 -27.19 -4.64 4.99
CA ASN A 103 -28.42 -4.61 4.20
C ASN A 103 -28.23 -4.87 2.70
N VAL A 104 -27.26 -5.72 2.33
CA VAL A 104 -27.06 -6.15 0.94
C VAL A 104 -28.30 -6.96 0.51
N PRO A 105 -29.05 -6.52 -0.52
CA PRO A 105 -30.22 -7.24 -0.98
C PRO A 105 -29.87 -8.64 -1.49
N SER A 106 -30.76 -9.60 -1.26
CA SER A 106 -30.67 -10.93 -1.89
C SER A 106 -31.22 -10.93 -3.33
N ALA A 107 -32.11 -9.98 -3.65
CA ALA A 107 -32.72 -9.83 -4.96
C ALA A 107 -31.70 -9.31 -5.98
N LYS A 108 -31.53 -10.06 -7.08
CA LYS A 108 -30.55 -9.72 -8.12
C LYS A 108 -30.95 -8.43 -8.84
N GLU A 109 -32.24 -8.25 -9.10
CA GLU A 109 -32.80 -7.12 -9.85
C GLU A 109 -32.52 -5.79 -9.15
N LEU A 110 -32.62 -5.79 -7.82
CA LEU A 110 -32.34 -4.61 -7.01
C LEU A 110 -30.84 -4.28 -7.03
N LEU A 111 -29.98 -5.30 -6.85
CA LEU A 111 -28.53 -5.11 -6.96
C LEU A 111 -28.09 -4.70 -8.38
N ASP A 112 -28.74 -5.19 -9.42
CA ASP A 112 -28.43 -4.81 -10.81
C ASP A 112 -28.84 -3.35 -11.09
N HIS A 113 -29.91 -2.88 -10.45
CA HIS A 113 -30.35 -1.48 -10.54
C HIS A 113 -29.43 -0.53 -9.77
N GLU A 114 -29.05 -0.87 -8.53
CA GLU A 114 -28.26 0.01 -7.66
C GLU A 114 -26.75 -0.06 -7.94
N LEU A 115 -26.25 -1.24 -8.31
CA LEU A 115 -24.84 -1.52 -8.59
C LEU A 115 -24.71 -2.35 -9.88
N PRO A 116 -24.99 -1.76 -11.05
CA PRO A 116 -24.90 -2.46 -12.32
C PRO A 116 -23.45 -2.92 -12.59
N VAL A 117 -23.35 -4.14 -13.12
CA VAL A 117 -22.10 -4.69 -13.66
C VAL A 117 -22.18 -4.57 -15.17
N ILE A 118 -21.31 -3.77 -15.75
CA ILE A 118 -21.25 -3.51 -17.18
C ILE A 118 -20.00 -4.13 -17.80
N GLU A 119 -20.09 -4.45 -19.08
CA GLU A 119 -18.93 -4.97 -19.82
C GLU A 119 -17.90 -3.84 -20.03
N PRO A 120 -16.62 -4.05 -19.65
CA PRO A 120 -15.58 -3.04 -19.86
C PRO A 120 -15.36 -2.74 -21.33
N TYR A 121 -15.08 -1.47 -21.64
CA TYR A 121 -14.92 -1.01 -23.04
C TYR A 121 -13.89 -1.83 -23.83
N PHE A 122 -12.82 -2.30 -23.17
CA PHE A 122 -11.71 -3.01 -23.81
C PHE A 122 -12.10 -4.41 -24.29
N VAL A 123 -13.23 -4.97 -23.85
CA VAL A 123 -13.75 -6.23 -24.38
C VAL A 123 -14.21 -6.03 -25.83
N GLN A 124 -14.84 -4.89 -26.11
CA GLN A 124 -15.34 -4.55 -27.45
C GLN A 124 -14.30 -3.80 -28.28
N ARG A 125 -13.46 -3.00 -27.63
CA ARG A 125 -12.48 -2.10 -28.25
C ARG A 125 -11.08 -2.27 -27.63
N PRO A 126 -10.46 -3.46 -27.75
CA PRO A 126 -9.10 -3.68 -27.24
C PRO A 126 -8.05 -2.85 -28.00
N ASP A 127 -8.36 -2.40 -29.22
CA ASP A 127 -7.48 -1.63 -30.08
C ASP A 127 -7.05 -0.29 -29.48
N ILE A 128 -7.91 0.33 -28.67
CA ILE A 128 -7.66 1.67 -28.11
C ILE A 128 -7.00 1.65 -26.72
N CYS A 129 -6.68 0.46 -26.19
CA CYS A 129 -6.03 0.32 -24.88
C CYS A 129 -4.62 0.93 -24.87
N GLY A 130 -4.34 1.75 -23.85
CA GLY A 130 -3.07 2.46 -23.68
C GLY A 130 -2.89 3.64 -24.63
N GLN A 131 -3.88 3.95 -25.48
CA GLN A 131 -3.87 5.13 -26.36
C GLN A 131 -4.43 6.36 -25.63
N THR A 132 -3.89 6.68 -24.45
CA THR A 132 -4.36 7.79 -23.62
C THR A 132 -3.59 9.10 -23.86
N GLY A 133 -2.48 9.05 -24.61
CA GLY A 133 -1.57 10.19 -24.75
C GLY A 133 -1.02 10.58 -23.38
N THR A 134 -1.27 11.83 -22.96
CA THR A 134 -0.93 12.29 -21.61
C THR A 134 -2.07 12.09 -20.61
N SER A 135 -3.23 11.55 -21.00
CA SER A 135 -4.36 11.36 -20.08
C SER A 135 -4.19 10.08 -19.24
N VAL A 136 -4.92 10.01 -18.13
CA VAL A 136 -5.08 8.77 -17.34
C VAL A 136 -6.47 8.20 -17.59
N ARG A 137 -6.58 6.91 -17.88
CA ARG A 137 -7.87 6.20 -17.91
C ARG A 137 -7.89 5.15 -16.82
N ALA A 138 -8.99 5.07 -16.09
CA ALA A 138 -9.20 4.03 -15.09
C ALA A 138 -10.48 3.26 -15.39
N THR A 139 -10.44 1.95 -15.20
CA THR A 139 -11.58 1.04 -15.29
C THR A 139 -11.73 0.31 -13.95
N TRP A 140 -12.87 0.46 -13.29
CA TRP A 140 -13.08 -0.16 -11.99
C TRP A 140 -13.60 -1.59 -12.17
N LEU A 141 -12.80 -2.60 -11.80
CA LEU A 141 -13.18 -4.02 -11.91
C LEU A 141 -13.87 -4.55 -10.64
N GLY A 142 -14.20 -3.63 -9.72
CA GLY A 142 -14.79 -3.89 -8.42
C GLY A 142 -13.74 -4.06 -7.31
N HIS A 143 -14.15 -3.70 -6.09
CA HIS A 143 -13.30 -3.78 -4.89
C HIS A 143 -12.08 -2.85 -5.04
N ALA A 144 -10.88 -3.31 -4.73
CA ALA A 144 -9.64 -2.58 -4.96
C ALA A 144 -9.01 -2.82 -6.34
N SER A 145 -9.68 -3.59 -7.22
CA SER A 145 -9.17 -3.90 -8.57
C SER A 145 -9.48 -2.78 -9.55
N VAL A 146 -8.45 -2.08 -10.03
CA VAL A 146 -8.55 -1.01 -11.02
C VAL A 146 -7.54 -1.29 -12.13
N LEU A 147 -8.01 -1.31 -13.38
CA LEU A 147 -7.12 -1.28 -14.54
C LEU A 147 -6.87 0.18 -14.91
N VAL A 148 -5.62 0.62 -14.82
CA VAL A 148 -5.16 1.99 -15.08
C VAL A 148 -4.30 2.02 -16.34
N GLU A 149 -4.63 2.94 -17.24
CA GLU A 149 -3.84 3.26 -18.42
C GLU A 149 -3.17 4.62 -18.21
N ILE A 150 -1.84 4.64 -18.20
CA ILE A 150 -1.03 5.82 -17.88
C ILE A 150 0.30 5.78 -18.64
N GLU A 151 0.64 6.84 -19.36
CA GLU A 151 1.88 6.94 -20.17
C GLU A 151 2.13 5.70 -21.07
N GLY A 152 1.05 5.16 -21.64
CA GLY A 152 1.10 3.97 -22.48
C GLY A 152 1.23 2.64 -21.73
N LEU A 153 1.34 2.62 -20.40
CA LEU A 153 1.30 1.40 -19.59
C LEU A 153 -0.13 1.03 -19.18
N LEU A 154 -0.40 -0.28 -19.10
CA LEU A 154 -1.58 -0.87 -18.48
C LEU A 154 -1.17 -1.55 -17.17
N ILE A 155 -1.72 -1.06 -16.08
CA ILE A 155 -1.38 -1.44 -14.72
C ILE A 155 -2.64 -1.89 -14.00
N LEU A 156 -2.60 -3.06 -13.37
CA LEU A 156 -3.72 -3.59 -12.60
C LEU A 156 -3.39 -3.59 -11.11
N THR A 157 -4.27 -3.00 -10.30
CA THR A 157 -4.12 -2.98 -8.84
C THR A 157 -4.84 -4.19 -8.23
N ASP A 158 -4.25 -4.84 -7.22
CA ASP A 158 -4.90 -5.84 -6.34
C ASP A 158 -5.96 -6.73 -7.02
N PRO A 159 -5.58 -7.54 -8.03
CA PRO A 159 -6.54 -8.25 -8.86
C PRO A 159 -7.25 -9.38 -8.09
N ILE A 160 -8.58 -9.30 -8.03
CA ILE A 160 -9.45 -10.40 -7.57
C ILE A 160 -10.61 -10.66 -8.54
N PHE A 161 -10.45 -11.70 -9.35
CA PHE A 161 -11.49 -12.23 -10.24
C PHE A 161 -12.31 -13.36 -9.57
N SER A 162 -11.81 -13.92 -8.46
CA SER A 162 -12.51 -14.98 -7.73
C SER A 162 -13.82 -14.50 -7.10
N GLN A 163 -14.75 -15.46 -6.96
CA GLN A 163 -16.04 -15.25 -6.29
C GLN A 163 -15.92 -15.07 -4.77
N ARG A 164 -14.86 -15.60 -4.15
CA ARG A 164 -14.60 -15.48 -2.71
C ARG A 164 -13.19 -14.98 -2.45
N ALA A 165 -13.08 -14.07 -1.49
CA ALA A 165 -11.80 -13.68 -0.90
C ALA A 165 -11.50 -14.60 0.28
N SER A 166 -10.92 -15.77 -0.02
CA SER A 166 -10.69 -16.83 0.96
C SER A 166 -9.65 -17.84 0.47
N PRO A 167 -8.90 -18.51 1.37
CA PRO A 167 -8.08 -19.67 0.98
C PRO A 167 -8.92 -20.87 0.51
N LEU A 168 -10.21 -20.91 0.84
CA LEU A 168 -11.11 -22.03 0.59
C LEU A 168 -12.28 -21.57 -0.29
N SER A 169 -12.69 -22.40 -1.26
CA SER A 169 -13.76 -22.06 -2.21
C SER A 169 -15.17 -22.01 -1.61
N PHE A 170 -15.37 -22.62 -0.44
CA PHE A 170 -16.69 -22.81 0.17
C PHE A 170 -16.97 -21.94 1.40
N VAL A 171 -15.95 -21.30 1.97
CA VAL A 171 -16.07 -20.44 3.17
C VAL A 171 -15.36 -19.10 2.95
N GLY A 172 -15.72 -18.07 3.71
CA GLY A 172 -15.19 -16.71 3.58
C GLY A 172 -16.10 -15.80 2.74
N PRO A 173 -15.81 -14.48 2.71
CA PRO A 173 -16.65 -13.49 2.05
C PRO A 173 -16.81 -13.80 0.55
N LYS A 174 -18.07 -13.92 0.10
CA LYS A 174 -18.42 -14.02 -1.32
C LYS A 174 -18.76 -12.62 -1.83
N ARG A 175 -18.28 -12.25 -3.02
CA ARG A 175 -18.70 -11.01 -3.67
C ARG A 175 -20.21 -11.04 -3.97
N TYR A 176 -20.88 -9.91 -3.78
CA TYR A 176 -22.30 -9.77 -4.14
C TYR A 176 -22.49 -9.17 -5.53
N ARG A 177 -21.45 -8.56 -6.11
CA ARG A 177 -21.36 -8.17 -7.53
C ARG A 177 -20.25 -8.95 -8.21
N ASP A 178 -20.53 -9.50 -9.39
CA ASP A 178 -19.57 -10.29 -10.16
C ASP A 178 -18.40 -9.44 -10.65
N SER A 179 -17.31 -10.08 -11.07
CA SER A 179 -16.26 -9.38 -11.81
C SER A 179 -16.79 -9.02 -13.20
N PRO A 180 -16.59 -7.79 -13.69
CA PRO A 180 -17.12 -7.36 -14.98
C PRO A 180 -16.42 -8.03 -16.18
N CYS A 181 -15.30 -8.70 -15.97
CA CYS A 181 -14.58 -9.45 -17.00
C CYS A 181 -13.82 -10.65 -16.40
N THR A 182 -13.35 -11.55 -17.25
CA THR A 182 -12.46 -12.66 -16.85
C THR A 182 -10.97 -12.30 -17.04
N PRO A 183 -10.04 -13.05 -16.42
CA PRO A 183 -8.60 -12.87 -16.68
C PRO A 183 -8.22 -12.98 -18.15
N GLU A 184 -8.96 -13.73 -18.98
CA GLU A 184 -8.74 -13.89 -20.42
C GLU A 184 -9.20 -12.66 -21.23
N GLN A 185 -10.13 -11.88 -20.70
CA GLN A 185 -10.66 -10.67 -21.34
C GLN A 185 -9.84 -9.41 -21.03
N ILE A 186 -8.94 -9.45 -20.03
CA ILE A 186 -8.01 -8.34 -19.77
C ILE A 186 -7.22 -8.03 -21.07
N PRO A 187 -6.96 -6.78 -21.44
CA PRO A 187 -6.12 -6.48 -22.61
C PRO A 187 -4.66 -6.88 -22.35
N ARG A 188 -3.70 -6.36 -23.14
CA ARG A 188 -2.29 -6.43 -22.72
C ARG A 188 -2.14 -5.86 -21.31
N LEU A 189 -1.26 -6.46 -20.50
CA LEU A 189 -1.03 -6.01 -19.13
C LEU A 189 0.47 -5.97 -18.91
N ASP A 190 0.98 -4.78 -18.57
CA ASP A 190 2.42 -4.56 -18.42
C ASP A 190 2.85 -4.76 -16.97
N ALA A 191 2.01 -4.35 -16.01
CA ALA A 191 2.29 -4.51 -14.60
C ALA A 191 1.06 -4.83 -13.74
N VAL A 192 1.31 -5.52 -12.63
CA VAL A 192 0.41 -5.61 -11.48
C VAL A 192 1.12 -5.00 -10.27
N VAL A 193 0.40 -4.21 -9.49
CA VAL A 193 0.83 -3.75 -8.17
C VAL A 193 -0.02 -4.41 -7.09
N ILE A 194 0.63 -4.97 -6.08
CA ILE A 194 -0.03 -5.58 -4.92
C ILE A 194 0.19 -4.68 -3.70
N SER A 195 -0.87 -4.26 -3.01
CA SER A 195 -0.75 -3.42 -1.80
C SER A 195 -0.37 -4.23 -0.57
N HIS A 196 -0.98 -5.39 -0.36
CA HIS A 196 -0.78 -6.21 0.84
C HIS A 196 -1.32 -7.64 0.63
N THR A 197 -1.23 -8.46 1.69
CA THR A 197 -1.42 -9.92 1.57
C THR A 197 -2.83 -10.43 1.81
N HIS A 198 -3.85 -9.61 2.14
CA HIS A 198 -5.19 -10.13 2.42
C HIS A 198 -5.84 -10.77 1.18
N TYR A 199 -6.77 -11.69 1.42
CA TYR A 199 -7.32 -12.56 0.37
C TYR A 199 -8.17 -11.83 -0.68
N ASP A 200 -8.69 -10.66 -0.34
CA ASP A 200 -9.45 -9.76 -1.21
C ASP A 200 -8.56 -8.83 -2.05
N HIS A 201 -7.25 -8.80 -1.79
CA HIS A 201 -6.26 -8.02 -2.53
C HIS A 201 -5.21 -8.88 -3.25
N LEU A 202 -4.90 -10.06 -2.68
CA LEU A 202 -3.98 -11.05 -3.22
C LEU A 202 -4.67 -12.41 -3.38
N ASP A 203 -5.43 -12.53 -4.47
CA ASP A 203 -6.13 -13.76 -4.84
C ASP A 203 -5.23 -14.69 -5.66
N VAL A 204 -4.90 -15.86 -5.10
CA VAL A 204 -4.00 -16.83 -5.72
C VAL A 204 -4.50 -17.30 -7.09
N ARG A 205 -5.81 -17.37 -7.31
CA ARG A 205 -6.38 -17.81 -8.59
C ARG A 205 -6.21 -16.74 -9.67
N SER A 206 -6.41 -15.48 -9.28
CA SER A 206 -6.16 -14.33 -10.15
C SER A 206 -4.69 -14.23 -10.53
N VAL A 207 -3.78 -14.38 -9.55
CA VAL A 207 -2.33 -14.40 -9.80
C VAL A 207 -1.96 -15.52 -10.77
N ALA A 208 -2.40 -16.76 -10.50
CA ALA A 208 -2.11 -17.90 -11.36
C ALA A 208 -2.67 -17.74 -12.78
N ALA A 209 -3.90 -17.23 -12.94
CA ALA A 209 -4.52 -17.03 -14.25
C ALA A 209 -3.82 -15.93 -15.07
N LEU A 210 -3.51 -14.79 -14.45
CA LEU A 210 -2.79 -13.69 -15.11
C LEU A 210 -1.37 -14.14 -15.50
N ASN A 211 -0.65 -14.80 -14.60
CA ASN A 211 0.69 -15.30 -14.89
C ASN A 211 0.69 -16.40 -15.97
N ALA A 212 -0.28 -17.32 -15.96
CA ALA A 212 -0.41 -18.32 -17.02
C ALA A 212 -0.66 -17.67 -18.40
N ARG A 213 -1.33 -16.52 -18.43
CA ARG A 213 -1.64 -15.81 -19.67
C ARG A 213 -0.50 -14.95 -20.18
N PHE A 214 0.14 -14.15 -19.32
CA PHE A 214 1.12 -13.15 -19.74
C PHE A 214 2.57 -13.59 -19.50
N GLY A 215 2.81 -14.57 -18.62
CA GLY A 215 4.14 -15.08 -18.29
C GLY A 215 5.10 -13.96 -17.88
N SER A 216 6.34 -14.04 -18.37
CA SER A 216 7.40 -13.08 -18.06
C SER A 216 7.19 -11.67 -18.61
N SER A 217 6.23 -11.47 -19.52
CA SER A 217 5.89 -10.13 -20.02
C SER A 217 5.16 -9.27 -18.98
N LEU A 218 4.54 -9.91 -17.98
CA LEU A 218 3.87 -9.23 -16.88
C LEU A 218 4.84 -9.00 -15.72
N HIS A 219 4.99 -7.74 -15.32
CA HIS A 219 5.81 -7.36 -14.17
C HIS A 219 4.99 -7.26 -12.89
N TRP A 220 5.40 -7.95 -11.82
CA TRP A 220 4.72 -7.90 -10.52
C TRP A 220 5.49 -7.01 -9.55
N PHE A 221 4.89 -5.92 -9.10
CA PHE A 221 5.43 -5.09 -8.03
C PHE A 221 4.73 -5.40 -6.71
N VAL A 222 5.51 -5.79 -5.70
CA VAL A 222 4.99 -6.25 -4.40
C VAL A 222 5.76 -5.62 -3.24
N PRO A 223 5.13 -5.44 -2.06
CA PRO A 223 5.83 -4.98 -0.87
C PRO A 223 6.78 -6.04 -0.31
N LEU A 224 7.77 -5.59 0.45
CA LEU A 224 8.81 -6.40 1.10
C LEU A 224 8.25 -7.63 1.85
N GLY A 225 8.78 -8.83 1.58
CA GLY A 225 8.37 -10.11 2.17
C GLY A 225 7.36 -10.93 1.35
N LEU A 226 7.04 -10.54 0.11
CA LEU A 226 6.12 -11.25 -0.79
C LEU A 226 6.79 -11.98 -1.96
N GLU A 227 8.05 -11.71 -2.27
CA GLU A 227 8.74 -12.26 -3.46
C GLU A 227 8.67 -13.80 -3.51
N ASP A 228 8.99 -14.46 -2.39
CA ASP A 228 8.95 -15.93 -2.27
C ASP A 228 7.54 -16.48 -2.49
N TRP A 229 6.50 -15.78 -2.02
CA TRP A 229 5.11 -16.18 -2.25
C TRP A 229 4.72 -16.08 -3.73
N MET A 230 5.13 -15.00 -4.41
CA MET A 230 4.90 -14.80 -5.84
C MET A 230 5.60 -15.87 -6.67
N LYS A 231 6.88 -16.14 -6.39
CA LYS A 231 7.67 -17.19 -7.04
C LYS A 231 7.07 -18.58 -6.87
N LYS A 232 6.60 -18.92 -5.67
CA LYS A 232 5.88 -20.18 -5.41
C LYS A 232 4.56 -20.30 -6.17
N THR A 233 3.98 -19.19 -6.59
CA THR A 233 2.78 -19.14 -7.43
C THR A 233 3.12 -19.13 -8.93
N GLY A 234 4.41 -19.24 -9.28
CA GLY A 234 4.92 -19.33 -10.65
C GLY A 234 5.26 -17.99 -11.30
N CYS A 235 5.25 -16.89 -10.54
CA CYS A 235 5.60 -15.57 -11.07
C CYS A 235 7.11 -15.36 -11.01
N ASP A 236 7.76 -15.27 -12.17
CA ASP A 236 9.21 -15.12 -12.27
C ASP A 236 9.67 -13.66 -12.33
N ASN A 237 8.86 -12.79 -12.96
CA ASN A 237 9.18 -11.36 -13.12
C ASN A 237 8.57 -10.53 -11.98
N VAL A 238 9.24 -10.52 -10.83
CA VAL A 238 8.77 -9.89 -9.59
C VAL A 238 9.80 -8.87 -9.11
N THR A 239 9.35 -7.69 -8.68
CA THR A 239 10.14 -6.71 -7.96
C THR A 239 9.53 -6.44 -6.61
N GLU A 240 10.31 -6.74 -5.58
CA GLU A 240 9.96 -6.51 -4.19
C GLU A 240 10.52 -5.18 -3.71
N LEU A 241 9.68 -4.34 -3.09
CA LEU A 241 10.03 -2.98 -2.69
C LEU A 241 9.68 -2.69 -1.23
N ASP A 242 10.57 -1.96 -0.56
CA ASP A 242 10.33 -1.35 0.75
C ASP A 242 9.68 0.04 0.56
N TRP A 243 9.09 0.59 1.61
CA TRP A 243 8.58 1.96 1.59
C TRP A 243 9.66 2.95 1.16
N TRP A 244 9.25 3.92 0.34
CA TRP A 244 10.09 4.98 -0.23
C TRP A 244 11.13 4.49 -1.24
N THR A 245 11.06 3.21 -1.61
CA THR A 245 11.87 2.67 -2.69
C THR A 245 11.04 2.53 -3.96
N GLY A 246 11.67 2.75 -5.11
CA GLY A 246 11.01 2.65 -6.39
C GLY A 246 11.83 1.91 -7.44
N SER A 247 11.15 1.40 -8.45
CA SER A 247 11.75 0.71 -9.58
C SER A 247 10.97 0.99 -10.87
N ARG A 248 11.56 0.64 -12.01
CA ARG A 248 10.99 0.81 -13.35
C ARG A 248 10.96 -0.52 -14.09
N ILE A 249 10.00 -0.65 -15.00
CA ILE A 249 10.04 -1.68 -16.03
C ILE A 249 11.10 -1.26 -17.06
N PRO A 250 12.05 -2.14 -17.45
CA PRO A 250 13.04 -1.82 -18.46
C PRO A 250 12.38 -1.30 -19.76
N GLY A 251 12.89 -0.18 -20.29
CA GLY A 251 12.35 0.44 -21.50
C GLY A 251 11.17 1.40 -21.29
N HIS A 252 10.76 1.64 -20.04
CA HIS A 252 9.68 2.60 -19.70
C HIS A 252 10.17 3.70 -18.74
N ASP A 253 9.60 4.90 -18.89
CA ASP A 253 9.91 6.06 -18.05
C ASP A 253 8.97 6.21 -16.84
N VAL A 254 8.07 5.25 -16.64
CA VAL A 254 7.16 5.21 -15.48
C VAL A 254 7.87 4.52 -14.32
N THR A 255 7.88 5.19 -13.17
CA THR A 255 8.48 4.69 -11.93
C THR A 255 7.40 4.28 -10.93
N PHE A 256 7.55 3.10 -10.36
CA PHE A 256 6.66 2.53 -9.35
C PHE A 256 7.33 2.68 -7.99
N PHE A 257 6.77 3.53 -7.12
CA PHE A 257 7.21 3.68 -5.74
C PHE A 257 6.28 2.95 -4.79
N CYS A 258 6.86 2.10 -3.94
CA CYS A 258 6.17 1.53 -2.80
C CYS A 258 6.13 2.60 -1.72
N THR A 259 4.94 3.10 -1.37
CA THR A 259 4.75 4.18 -0.38
C THR A 259 4.02 3.66 0.86
N PRO A 260 4.15 4.33 2.02
CA PRO A 260 3.52 3.82 3.24
C PRO A 260 1.99 3.80 3.20
N ALA A 261 1.41 2.91 3.99
CA ALA A 261 0.00 2.84 4.36
C ALA A 261 -0.09 2.36 5.82
N GLN A 262 -1.18 2.66 6.53
CA GLN A 262 -1.42 2.15 7.88
C GLN A 262 -2.35 0.95 7.83
N HIS A 263 -1.78 -0.24 7.68
CA HIS A 263 -2.53 -1.49 7.62
C HIS A 263 -1.73 -2.66 8.21
N TRP A 264 -2.06 -3.89 7.82
CA TRP A 264 -1.40 -5.10 8.28
C TRP A 264 -1.52 -6.21 7.23
N CYS A 265 -0.82 -7.31 7.48
CA CYS A 265 -0.76 -8.46 6.58
C CYS A 265 -1.02 -9.75 7.34
N LYS A 266 -1.89 -10.63 6.81
CA LYS A 266 -2.06 -11.99 7.32
C LYS A 266 -2.77 -12.87 6.31
N ARG A 267 -2.28 -14.10 6.12
CA ARG A 267 -2.97 -15.13 5.31
C ARG A 267 -3.21 -16.40 6.11
N THR A 268 -2.27 -16.77 6.96
CA THR A 268 -2.33 -17.97 7.80
C THR A 268 -2.29 -17.61 9.28
N ALA A 269 -2.45 -18.61 10.15
CA ALA A 269 -2.39 -18.39 11.59
C ALA A 269 -1.01 -17.87 12.07
N MET A 270 0.06 -18.05 11.29
CA MET A 270 1.46 -17.88 11.74
C MET A 270 2.25 -16.82 10.96
N ASP A 271 1.64 -16.12 10.02
CA ASP A 271 2.33 -15.18 9.11
C ASP A 271 1.97 -13.71 9.29
N GLU A 272 1.24 -13.38 10.35
CA GLU A 272 0.88 -12.00 10.67
C GLU A 272 2.11 -11.06 10.61
N ASN A 273 2.02 -10.07 9.73
CA ASN A 273 3.03 -9.06 9.43
C ASN A 273 4.41 -9.59 9.04
N LYS A 274 4.51 -10.81 8.49
CA LYS A 274 5.76 -11.28 7.87
C LYS A 274 6.08 -10.60 6.53
N ALA A 275 5.05 -10.07 5.87
CA ALA A 275 5.17 -9.22 4.70
C ALA A 275 4.68 -7.80 5.03
N LEU A 276 5.24 -6.82 4.33
CA LEU A 276 4.88 -5.42 4.42
C LEU A 276 3.55 -5.16 3.68
N TRP A 277 2.90 -4.06 4.01
CA TRP A 277 1.73 -3.49 3.33
C TRP A 277 2.11 -2.11 2.81
N CYS A 278 1.51 -1.66 1.72
CA CYS A 278 1.86 -0.37 1.12
C CYS A 278 0.71 0.26 0.34
N SER A 279 0.89 1.54 0.04
CA SER A 279 0.28 2.22 -1.11
C SER A 279 1.28 2.24 -2.27
N TRP A 280 0.83 2.63 -3.46
CA TRP A 280 1.66 2.76 -4.65
C TRP A 280 1.57 4.16 -5.25
N SER A 281 2.72 4.80 -5.45
CA SER A 281 2.85 6.05 -6.20
C SER A 281 3.49 5.75 -7.56
N ILE A 282 2.73 5.90 -8.65
CA ILE A 282 3.12 5.57 -10.01
C ILE A 282 3.36 6.87 -10.77
N ILE A 283 4.62 7.16 -11.07
CA ILE A 283 5.09 8.46 -11.52
C ILE A 283 5.61 8.35 -12.95
N GLY A 284 4.84 8.89 -13.88
CA GLY A 284 5.22 9.04 -15.28
C GLY A 284 5.77 10.42 -15.62
N PRO A 285 6.24 10.64 -16.87
CA PRO A 285 6.73 11.94 -17.31
C PRO A 285 5.67 13.05 -17.29
N ASN A 286 4.42 12.74 -17.67
CA ASN A 286 3.34 13.74 -17.78
C ASN A 286 2.22 13.52 -16.77
N SER A 287 2.06 12.30 -16.27
CA SER A 287 0.94 11.90 -15.43
C SER A 287 1.37 11.10 -14.21
N ARG A 288 0.59 11.20 -13.13
CA ARG A 288 0.85 10.52 -11.87
C ARG A 288 -0.41 9.85 -11.34
N PHE A 289 -0.28 8.61 -10.91
CA PHE A 289 -1.37 7.83 -10.31
C PHE A 289 -0.99 7.38 -8.90
N PHE A 290 -1.93 7.48 -7.96
CA PHE A 290 -1.78 6.96 -6.60
C PHE A 290 -2.78 5.84 -6.35
N PHE A 291 -2.34 4.74 -5.75
CA PHE A 291 -3.20 3.67 -5.28
C PHE A 291 -3.00 3.47 -3.78
N ALA A 292 -4.03 3.76 -2.98
CA ALA A 292 -3.92 3.78 -1.54
C ALA A 292 -3.74 2.38 -0.90
N GLY A 293 -4.17 1.33 -1.60
CA GLY A 293 -4.39 0.02 -0.96
C GLY A 293 -5.45 0.13 0.15
N ASP A 294 -5.40 -0.80 1.09
CA ASP A 294 -6.11 -0.64 2.36
C ASP A 294 -5.28 0.15 3.35
N THR A 295 -5.93 1.06 4.06
CA THR A 295 -5.26 1.90 5.05
C THR A 295 -6.24 2.49 6.03
N GLY A 296 -5.86 2.60 7.30
CA GLY A 296 -6.35 3.63 8.20
C GLY A 296 -5.71 4.98 7.89
N TYR A 297 -6.23 6.06 8.43
CA TYR A 297 -5.62 7.37 8.23
C TYR A 297 -4.32 7.50 9.04
N CYS A 298 -3.25 7.98 8.40
CA CYS A 298 -1.97 8.33 9.04
C CYS A 298 -1.38 9.60 8.43
N SER A 299 -0.42 10.22 9.14
CA SER A 299 0.19 11.49 8.71
C SER A 299 1.02 11.40 7.42
N GLU A 300 1.35 10.18 6.99
CA GLU A 300 2.28 9.94 5.90
C GLU A 300 1.74 10.35 4.53
N PHE A 301 0.42 10.44 4.37
CA PHE A 301 -0.20 10.91 3.12
C PHE A 301 0.25 12.33 2.74
N LYS A 302 0.54 13.19 3.73
CA LYS A 302 1.11 14.53 3.47
C LYS A 302 2.53 14.47 2.94
N ALA A 303 3.34 13.54 3.44
CA ALA A 303 4.70 13.33 2.95
C ALA A 303 4.66 12.78 1.53
N ILE A 304 3.76 11.82 1.24
CA ILE A 304 3.52 11.30 -0.12
C ILE A 304 3.11 12.44 -1.07
N GLY A 305 2.16 13.29 -0.68
CA GLY A 305 1.75 14.44 -1.48
C GLY A 305 2.87 15.46 -1.70
N LYS A 306 3.72 15.70 -0.69
CA LYS A 306 4.88 16.60 -0.80
C LYS A 306 5.93 16.06 -1.78
N HIS A 307 6.21 14.76 -1.75
CA HIS A 307 7.29 14.15 -2.53
C HIS A 307 6.86 13.80 -3.96
N PHE A 308 5.62 13.36 -4.14
CA PHE A 308 5.14 12.82 -5.42
C PHE A 308 3.94 13.56 -6.00
N GLY A 309 3.28 14.43 -5.22
CA GLY A 309 2.13 15.20 -5.70
C GLY A 309 2.52 16.38 -6.62
N PRO A 310 1.52 16.99 -7.28
CA PRO A 310 0.12 16.57 -7.29
C PRO A 310 -0.12 15.32 -8.17
N PHE A 311 -1.08 14.47 -7.78
CA PHE A 311 -1.48 13.30 -8.56
C PHE A 311 -2.64 13.64 -9.50
N ASP A 312 -2.65 13.07 -10.71
CA ASP A 312 -3.76 13.27 -11.66
C ASP A 312 -4.98 12.42 -11.30
N LEU A 313 -4.73 11.20 -10.84
CA LEU A 313 -5.74 10.30 -10.35
C LEU A 313 -5.24 9.57 -9.11
N ALA A 314 -6.10 9.42 -8.11
CA ALA A 314 -5.90 8.49 -7.01
C ALA A 314 -7.01 7.43 -6.97
N ALA A 315 -6.71 6.22 -6.55
CA ALA A 315 -7.71 5.21 -6.17
C ALA A 315 -7.65 5.03 -4.65
N ILE A 316 -8.74 5.39 -3.96
CA ILE A 316 -8.78 5.51 -2.48
C ILE A 316 -9.98 4.70 -1.92
N PRO A 317 -9.77 3.83 -0.91
CA PRO A 317 -10.85 3.04 -0.32
C PRO A 317 -11.85 3.94 0.40
N ILE A 318 -13.14 3.61 0.28
CA ILE A 318 -14.21 4.29 1.04
C ILE A 318 -15.07 3.31 1.85
N GLY A 319 -14.86 2.00 1.70
CA GLY A 319 -15.62 0.96 2.40
C GLY A 319 -14.77 0.21 3.43
N ALA A 320 -15.39 -0.72 4.15
CA ALA A 320 -14.82 -1.52 5.22
C ALA A 320 -14.57 -0.80 6.56
N TYR A 321 -15.32 0.27 6.85
CA TYR A 321 -15.01 1.13 7.98
C TYR A 321 -15.83 0.88 9.25
N LEU A 322 -16.92 0.11 9.24
CA LEU A 322 -17.66 -0.19 10.49
C LEU A 322 -17.38 -1.60 11.04
N PRO A 323 -17.32 -1.74 12.38
CA PRO A 323 -17.46 -0.70 13.41
C PRO A 323 -16.16 0.11 13.62
N ARG A 324 -16.24 1.44 13.84
CA ARG A 324 -15.05 2.32 13.94
C ARG A 324 -14.10 1.93 15.07
N GLY A 325 -14.60 1.38 16.19
CA GLY A 325 -13.76 0.91 17.29
C GLY A 325 -12.80 -0.23 16.94
N ILE A 326 -13.03 -0.94 15.83
CA ILE A 326 -12.15 -1.99 15.31
C ILE A 326 -11.45 -1.53 14.03
N MET A 327 -12.21 -0.91 13.12
CA MET A 327 -11.75 -0.67 11.76
C MET A 327 -10.93 0.61 11.61
N LYS A 328 -11.08 1.61 12.48
CA LYS A 328 -10.45 2.94 12.30
C LYS A 328 -8.93 2.90 12.09
N SER A 329 -8.23 2.00 12.78
CA SER A 329 -6.77 1.90 12.66
C SER A 329 -6.31 1.29 11.34
N GLN A 330 -7.17 0.59 10.61
CA GLN A 330 -6.83 -0.24 9.44
C GLN A 330 -7.63 0.10 8.17
N HIS A 331 -8.77 0.78 8.31
CA HIS A 331 -9.61 1.25 7.21
C HIS A 331 -10.13 2.67 7.50
N VAL A 332 -9.92 3.56 6.54
CA VAL A 332 -10.53 4.89 6.51
C VAL A 332 -12.04 4.80 6.31
N ASP A 333 -12.77 5.72 6.93
CA ASP A 333 -14.14 6.04 6.51
C ASP A 333 -14.12 7.05 5.34
N PRO A 334 -15.28 7.36 4.71
CA PRO A 334 -15.32 8.25 3.56
C PRO A 334 -14.78 9.66 3.83
N GLU A 335 -14.92 10.18 5.04
CA GLU A 335 -14.37 11.48 5.46
C GLU A 335 -12.84 11.44 5.53
N GLU A 336 -12.27 10.40 6.16
CA GLU A 336 -10.82 10.18 6.16
C GLU A 336 -10.28 9.91 4.74
N ALA A 337 -11.05 9.27 3.85
CA ALA A 337 -10.69 9.09 2.45
C ALA A 337 -10.61 10.44 1.69
N VAL A 338 -11.53 11.37 1.95
CA VAL A 338 -11.44 12.75 1.41
C VAL A 338 -10.21 13.48 1.97
N GLN A 339 -9.87 13.26 3.24
CA GLN A 339 -8.63 13.81 3.80
C GLN A 339 -7.39 13.25 3.11
N ILE A 340 -7.36 11.96 2.75
CA ILE A 340 -6.28 11.38 1.94
C ILE A 340 -6.19 12.08 0.58
N HIS A 341 -7.32 12.26 -0.12
CA HIS A 341 -7.38 12.96 -1.41
C HIS A 341 -6.72 14.35 -1.34
N ILE A 342 -7.00 15.11 -0.27
CA ILE A 342 -6.40 16.43 -0.01
C ILE A 342 -4.90 16.30 0.25
N ASP A 343 -4.51 15.42 1.17
CA ASP A 343 -3.14 15.33 1.68
C ASP A 343 -2.13 14.87 0.63
N ILE A 344 -2.54 13.95 -0.25
CA ILE A 344 -1.72 13.53 -1.40
C ILE A 344 -1.76 14.54 -2.55
N GLN A 345 -2.58 15.58 -2.46
CA GLN A 345 -2.79 16.59 -3.51
C GLN A 345 -3.30 15.97 -4.83
N ALA A 346 -4.31 15.09 -4.74
CA ALA A 346 -4.92 14.50 -5.93
C ALA A 346 -5.85 15.50 -6.62
N LYS A 347 -5.74 15.62 -7.94
CA LYS A 347 -6.67 16.40 -8.78
C LYS A 347 -8.02 15.71 -8.90
N ALA A 348 -8.01 14.38 -9.00
CA ALA A 348 -9.19 13.55 -8.99
C ALA A 348 -8.94 12.22 -8.26
N SER A 349 -10.00 11.62 -7.73
CA SER A 349 -9.97 10.32 -7.07
C SER A 349 -11.11 9.42 -7.53
N LEU A 350 -10.83 8.12 -7.66
CA LEU A 350 -11.76 7.04 -7.85
C LEU A 350 -11.97 6.31 -6.51
N ALA A 351 -13.22 6.17 -6.10
CA ALA A 351 -13.60 5.39 -4.92
C ALA A 351 -13.49 3.88 -5.17
N ILE A 352 -12.79 3.18 -4.28
CA ILE A 352 -12.58 1.73 -4.34
C ILE A 352 -12.96 1.03 -3.01
N HIS A 353 -12.76 -0.29 -2.93
CA HIS A 353 -12.98 -1.15 -1.74
C HIS A 353 -14.44 -1.32 -1.28
N TRP A 354 -15.39 -0.59 -1.88
CA TRP A 354 -16.82 -0.66 -1.59
C TRP A 354 -17.59 -1.41 -2.69
N GLY A 355 -18.88 -1.69 -2.46
CA GLY A 355 -19.78 -2.16 -3.51
C GLY A 355 -19.56 -3.60 -4.03
N THR A 356 -18.61 -4.38 -3.46
CA THR A 356 -18.26 -5.71 -3.99
C THR A 356 -18.34 -6.84 -2.95
N PHE A 357 -17.68 -6.70 -1.80
CA PHE A 357 -17.62 -7.72 -0.76
C PHE A 357 -18.25 -7.23 0.56
N PRO A 358 -18.91 -8.10 1.34
CA PRO A 358 -19.50 -7.73 2.63
C PRO A 358 -18.48 -7.88 3.77
N LEU A 359 -17.51 -6.95 3.86
CA LEU A 359 -16.35 -7.05 4.78
C LEU A 359 -16.60 -6.44 6.17
N SER A 360 -17.59 -5.57 6.31
CA SER A 360 -17.79 -4.63 7.45
C SER A 360 -19.27 -4.31 7.62
N TYR A 361 -19.67 -3.54 8.64
CA TYR A 361 -21.08 -3.45 9.04
C TYR A 361 -21.88 -2.26 8.47
N GLU A 362 -21.27 -1.38 7.68
CA GLU A 362 -21.98 -0.27 7.03
C GLU A 362 -22.93 -0.73 5.93
N HIS A 363 -23.99 0.06 5.72
CA HIS A 363 -24.90 -0.15 4.62
C HIS A 363 -24.14 -0.06 3.29
N TYR A 364 -24.36 -1.02 2.39
CA TYR A 364 -23.53 -1.17 1.19
C TYR A 364 -23.56 0.03 0.21
N LEU A 365 -24.60 0.89 0.27
CA LEU A 365 -24.71 2.16 -0.47
C LEU A 365 -24.35 3.43 0.34
N GLU A 366 -24.04 3.30 1.63
CA GLU A 366 -23.64 4.45 2.46
C GLU A 366 -22.32 5.10 2.01
N PRO A 367 -21.26 4.35 1.62
CA PRO A 367 -19.95 4.93 1.37
C PRO A 367 -19.93 6.08 0.34
N PRO A 368 -20.53 5.94 -0.87
CA PRO A 368 -20.53 7.02 -1.86
C PRO A 368 -21.24 8.29 -1.38
N ALA A 369 -22.36 8.13 -0.66
CA ALA A 369 -23.13 9.27 -0.15
C ALA A 369 -22.30 10.07 0.85
N ARG A 370 -21.69 9.40 1.83
CA ARG A 370 -20.82 10.05 2.82
C ARG A 370 -19.58 10.67 2.20
N MET A 371 -18.95 10.01 1.22
CA MET A 371 -17.81 10.56 0.49
C MET A 371 -18.20 11.86 -0.21
N ARG A 372 -19.36 11.88 -0.90
CA ARG A 372 -19.86 13.08 -1.58
C ARG A 372 -20.12 14.21 -0.60
N ASP A 373 -20.76 13.92 0.53
CA ASP A 373 -21.03 14.92 1.57
C ASP A 373 -19.72 15.45 2.19
N ALA A 374 -18.73 14.57 2.41
CA ALA A 374 -17.42 14.95 2.90
C ALA A 374 -16.67 15.90 1.94
N MET A 375 -16.72 15.65 0.63
CA MET A 375 -16.16 16.57 -0.38
C MET A 375 -16.80 17.96 -0.28
N VAL A 376 -18.13 18.02 -0.19
CA VAL A 376 -18.87 19.30 -0.05
C VAL A 376 -18.51 20.01 1.25
N ASN A 377 -18.41 19.28 2.37
CA ASN A 377 -18.06 19.84 3.68
C ASN A 377 -16.64 20.43 3.73
N HIS A 378 -15.72 19.91 2.91
CA HIS A 378 -14.38 20.46 2.73
C HIS A 378 -14.32 21.59 1.68
N GLY A 379 -15.46 21.99 1.08
CA GLY A 379 -15.51 23.01 0.04
C GLY A 379 -14.92 22.56 -1.30
N LEU A 380 -14.82 21.25 -1.54
CA LEU A 380 -14.29 20.66 -2.76
C LEU A 380 -15.41 20.35 -3.76
N ASN A 381 -15.06 20.27 -5.04
CA ASN A 381 -15.99 19.80 -6.06
C ASN A 381 -16.23 18.29 -5.89
N PRO A 382 -17.46 17.84 -5.59
CA PRO A 382 -17.75 16.41 -5.40
C PRO A 382 -17.54 15.57 -6.67
N ASP A 383 -17.43 16.18 -7.86
CA ASP A 383 -17.15 15.45 -9.10
C ASP A 383 -15.66 15.10 -9.26
N HIS A 384 -14.78 15.65 -8.41
CA HIS A 384 -13.36 15.33 -8.37
C HIS A 384 -13.08 14.04 -7.60
N PHE A 385 -13.95 13.60 -6.68
CA PHE A 385 -13.86 12.28 -6.06
C PHE A 385 -15.12 11.49 -6.39
N PHE A 386 -15.00 10.59 -7.36
CA PHE A 386 -16.14 9.96 -8.01
C PHE A 386 -16.16 8.45 -7.82
N THR A 387 -17.34 7.88 -7.99
CA THR A 387 -17.56 6.44 -8.15
C THR A 387 -17.69 6.09 -9.62
N LEU A 388 -17.44 4.82 -9.94
CA LEU A 388 -17.79 4.21 -11.23
C LEU A 388 -18.72 3.02 -10.96
N HIS A 389 -19.47 2.60 -11.96
CA HIS A 389 -20.10 1.29 -11.96
C HIS A 389 -19.05 0.18 -12.16
N HIS A 390 -19.37 -1.05 -11.74
CA HIS A 390 -18.47 -2.18 -11.96
C HIS A 390 -18.28 -2.41 -13.47
N GLY A 391 -17.06 -2.26 -13.95
CA GLY A 391 -16.67 -2.36 -15.36
C GLY A 391 -16.66 -1.05 -16.13
N GLU A 392 -17.13 0.05 -15.52
CA GLU A 392 -17.10 1.37 -16.14
C GLU A 392 -15.68 1.94 -16.17
N SER A 393 -15.42 2.72 -17.23
CA SER A 393 -14.15 3.40 -17.45
C SER A 393 -14.33 4.89 -17.58
N ARG A 394 -13.41 5.65 -16.98
CA ARG A 394 -13.35 7.10 -17.11
C ARG A 394 -11.95 7.54 -17.53
N MET A 395 -11.90 8.41 -18.53
CA MET A 395 -10.68 9.08 -18.96
C MET A 395 -10.63 10.48 -18.37
N LEU A 396 -9.49 10.84 -17.78
CA LEU A 396 -9.22 12.15 -17.20
C LEU A 396 -8.28 12.91 -18.14
N ASP A 397 -8.84 13.88 -18.86
CA ASP A 397 -8.14 14.69 -19.85
C ASP A 397 -7.62 15.99 -19.22
N HIS A 398 -6.31 16.21 -19.30
CA HIS A 398 -5.63 17.42 -18.80
C HIS A 398 -6.12 18.71 -19.46
N LYS A 399 -6.73 18.64 -20.66
CA LYS A 399 -7.09 19.82 -21.45
C LYS A 399 -8.50 20.37 -21.16
N LYS A 400 -9.34 19.66 -20.39
CA LYS A 400 -10.77 20.01 -20.24
C LYS A 400 -11.19 20.50 -18.85
N THR A 401 -10.29 20.52 -17.88
CA THR A 401 -10.55 21.14 -16.58
C THR A 401 -9.86 22.51 -16.52
N PRO A 402 -10.58 23.61 -16.81
CA PRO A 402 -10.14 24.90 -16.32
C PRO A 402 -10.25 24.82 -14.80
N PHE A 403 -9.11 24.70 -14.12
CA PHE A 403 -9.06 24.92 -12.68
C PHE A 403 -9.41 26.39 -12.45
N SER A 404 -10.69 26.67 -12.19
CA SER A 404 -11.11 27.98 -11.68
C SER A 404 -10.49 28.12 -10.30
N SER A 405 -9.52 29.03 -10.22
CA SER A 405 -8.80 29.50 -9.03
C SER A 405 -9.71 29.94 -7.90
#